data_AF-A0A1Y4GHP7-F1
#
_entry.id   AF-A0A1Y4GHP7-F1
#
_cell.length_a   1.000
_cell.length_b   1.000
_cell.length_c   1.000
_cell.angle_alpha   90.00
_cell.angle_beta   90.00
_cell.angle_gamma   90.00
#
_symmetry.space_group_name_H-M   'P 1'
#
loop_
_entity.id
_entity.type
_entity.pdbx_description
1 polymer ?
#
loop_
_entity_poly.entity_id
_entity_poly.type
_entity_poly.pdbx_seq_one_letter_code
_entity_poly.pdbx_strand_id
1 'polypeptide(L)'
;MRILFSPVGTADPLSTLGDGPMLHIVRRYRPEKIILFLSPAMAAYESRDERYTRAIRLLAAEIGEYGPEVGCIESASTEVHRYDLFIKEFDELLAQLEEEDPDAEILLNVTSGTPAMQQALVAIDAFGHRRLRAVQVETPRKGINEPGDREKADDYDFDTLWEMNPDREGDAQNRCREVESANFSDLVLRDNIRAFVEGYDYVAALRLAKQCRSISFRATTLIEGCVYRSRLDRQRAIPCFKGTAFPCDSPETTGALFEYLSVLEVYLQREQWADYLRAMTPALTELMLKRVRVSIPDREWLLERSGKITRRIDSGKVDRNDDLRRVLKPKGENPYVTNGHLAKLIEYFANSLEYEPYKKLRTLEKKARHRLAHEVGKVDKASIEKAGGISLEESLDIMFKLDGSKQGRGLYRRINGEVIQLLQCEVPRASVSH
;
A
#
# COMPACT_ATOMS: atom_id res chain seq x y z
N MET A 1 -24.24 -18.75 5.12
CA MET A 1 -24.96 -19.41 4.01
C MET A 1 -24.03 -19.50 2.81
N ARG A 2 -24.13 -20.52 1.97
CA ARG A 2 -23.52 -20.55 0.63
C ARG A 2 -24.55 -20.17 -0.43
N ILE A 3 -24.18 -19.22 -1.28
CA ILE A 3 -24.99 -18.76 -2.41
C ILE A 3 -24.26 -19.12 -3.68
N LEU A 4 -24.93 -19.76 -4.64
CA LEU A 4 -24.41 -19.96 -6.00
C LEU A 4 -24.98 -18.90 -6.93
N PHE A 5 -24.12 -18.06 -7.49
CA PHE A 5 -24.44 -17.23 -8.65
C PHE A 5 -23.98 -17.95 -9.91
N SER A 6 -24.92 -18.37 -10.76
CA SER A 6 -24.63 -19.14 -11.96
C SER A 6 -25.35 -18.55 -13.17
N PRO A 7 -24.62 -17.94 -14.12
CA PRO A 7 -25.08 -17.89 -15.49
C PRO A 7 -25.42 -19.30 -15.97
N VAL A 8 -26.33 -19.44 -16.92
CA VAL A 8 -26.61 -20.72 -17.57
C VAL A 8 -26.35 -20.61 -19.06
N GLY A 9 -25.82 -21.70 -19.62
CA GLY A 9 -25.56 -21.82 -21.04
C GLY A 9 -26.26 -23.04 -21.65
N THR A 10 -25.92 -23.32 -22.90
CA THR A 10 -26.46 -24.47 -23.65
C THR A 10 -25.92 -25.82 -23.17
N ALA A 11 -24.88 -25.84 -22.33
CA ALA A 11 -24.39 -27.05 -21.69
C ALA A 11 -25.12 -27.38 -20.37
N ASP A 12 -25.94 -26.46 -19.88
CA ASP A 12 -26.75 -26.65 -18.68
C ASP A 12 -28.18 -27.10 -19.07
N PRO A 13 -28.89 -27.82 -18.19
CA PRO A 13 -28.42 -28.42 -16.94
C PRO A 13 -27.67 -29.74 -17.14
N LEU A 14 -27.88 -30.42 -18.28
CA LEU A 14 -27.33 -31.74 -18.60
C LEU A 14 -26.90 -31.78 -20.06
N SER A 15 -25.95 -32.67 -20.35
CA SER A 15 -25.53 -33.08 -21.69
C SER A 15 -25.46 -34.60 -21.78
N THR A 16 -25.18 -35.14 -22.96
CA THR A 16 -24.89 -36.58 -23.14
C THR A 16 -23.73 -37.07 -22.27
N LEU A 17 -22.87 -36.16 -21.82
CA LEU A 17 -21.71 -36.46 -20.98
C LEU A 17 -22.00 -36.36 -19.47
N GLY A 18 -23.23 -36.03 -19.07
CA GLY A 18 -23.64 -35.87 -17.68
C GLY A 18 -23.97 -34.43 -17.29
N ASP A 19 -23.72 -34.07 -16.02
CA ASP A 19 -24.07 -32.77 -15.47
C ASP A 19 -23.40 -31.63 -16.25
N GLY A 20 -24.22 -30.66 -16.63
CA GLY A 20 -23.75 -29.33 -17.00
C GLY A 20 -23.05 -28.65 -15.81
N PRO A 21 -22.20 -27.64 -16.05
CA PRO A 21 -21.44 -27.01 -14.98
C PRO A 21 -22.29 -26.50 -13.82
N MET A 22 -23.44 -25.89 -14.09
CA MET A 22 -24.34 -25.40 -13.04
C MET A 22 -24.78 -26.55 -12.13
N LEU A 23 -25.32 -27.63 -12.70
CA LEU A 23 -25.85 -28.75 -11.93
C LEU A 23 -24.75 -29.49 -11.17
N HIS A 24 -23.56 -29.62 -11.77
CA HIS A 24 -22.40 -30.23 -11.12
C HIS A 24 -21.97 -29.45 -9.88
N ILE A 25 -21.92 -28.10 -9.96
CA ILE A 25 -21.60 -27.26 -8.80
C ILE A 25 -22.66 -27.44 -7.71
N VAL A 26 -23.95 -27.44 -8.07
CA VAL A 26 -25.06 -27.68 -7.13
C VAL A 26 -24.89 -29.04 -6.43
N ARG A 27 -24.56 -30.11 -7.16
CA ARG A 27 -24.35 -31.46 -6.61
C ARG A 27 -23.22 -31.50 -5.59
N ARG A 28 -22.09 -30.85 -5.89
CA ARG A 28 -20.86 -30.92 -5.08
C ARG A 28 -20.88 -29.95 -3.89
N TYR A 29 -21.35 -28.74 -4.09
CA TYR A 29 -21.27 -27.67 -3.08
C TYR A 29 -22.55 -27.49 -2.26
N ARG A 30 -23.70 -27.98 -2.74
CA ARG A 30 -25.01 -27.91 -2.06
C ARG A 30 -25.32 -26.51 -1.47
N PRO A 31 -25.28 -25.44 -2.29
CA PRO A 31 -25.58 -24.08 -1.82
C PRO A 31 -27.03 -23.97 -1.32
N GLU A 32 -27.27 -23.20 -0.26
CA GLU A 32 -28.61 -23.00 0.29
C GLU A 32 -29.45 -22.04 -0.57
N LYS A 33 -28.82 -21.14 -1.34
CA LYS A 33 -29.48 -20.25 -2.30
C LYS A 33 -28.80 -20.34 -3.67
N ILE A 34 -29.58 -20.43 -4.74
CA ILE A 34 -29.10 -20.54 -6.12
C ILE A 34 -29.74 -19.43 -6.94
N ILE A 35 -28.93 -18.56 -7.53
CA ILE A 35 -29.35 -17.51 -8.45
C ILE A 35 -28.89 -17.87 -9.85
N LEU A 36 -29.85 -18.21 -10.71
CA LEU A 36 -29.63 -18.51 -12.12
C LEU A 36 -29.74 -17.22 -12.93
N PHE A 37 -28.67 -16.87 -13.65
CA PHE A 37 -28.68 -15.75 -14.57
C PHE A 37 -28.92 -16.24 -16.01
N LEU A 38 -30.02 -15.80 -16.60
CA LEU A 38 -30.56 -16.29 -17.87
C LEU A 38 -30.39 -15.22 -18.95
N SER A 39 -29.74 -15.56 -20.07
CA SER A 39 -29.95 -14.78 -21.30
C SER A 39 -31.39 -14.96 -21.80
N PRO A 40 -31.92 -14.06 -22.66
CA PRO A 40 -33.28 -14.21 -23.19
C PRO A 40 -33.56 -15.58 -23.85
N ALA A 41 -32.56 -16.16 -24.52
CA ALA A 41 -32.68 -17.49 -25.10
C ALA A 41 -32.80 -18.61 -24.04
N MET A 42 -32.08 -18.48 -22.92
CA MET A 42 -32.16 -19.46 -21.83
C MET A 42 -33.43 -19.25 -21.00
N ALA A 43 -33.90 -18.00 -20.85
CA ALA A 43 -35.17 -17.68 -20.20
C ALA A 43 -36.37 -18.27 -20.96
N ALA A 44 -36.30 -18.29 -22.30
CA ALA A 44 -37.30 -18.97 -23.13
C ALA A 44 -37.35 -20.49 -22.85
N TYR A 45 -36.21 -21.13 -22.65
CA TYR A 45 -36.15 -22.55 -22.28
C TYR A 45 -36.70 -22.79 -20.87
N GLU A 46 -36.30 -21.98 -19.90
CA GLU A 46 -36.82 -22.05 -18.54
C GLU A 46 -38.35 -21.86 -18.51
N SER A 47 -38.88 -20.90 -19.28
CA SER A 47 -40.33 -20.67 -19.36
C SER A 47 -41.09 -21.79 -20.06
N ARG A 48 -40.44 -22.52 -20.97
CA ARG A 48 -41.06 -23.60 -21.76
C ARG A 48 -41.17 -24.90 -20.98
N ASP A 49 -40.12 -25.27 -20.28
CA ASP A 49 -39.98 -26.61 -19.70
C ASP A 49 -39.33 -26.64 -18.30
N GLU A 50 -39.21 -25.48 -17.64
CA GLU A 50 -38.57 -25.32 -16.32
C GLU A 50 -37.16 -25.92 -16.31
N ARG A 51 -36.46 -25.85 -17.46
CA ARG A 51 -35.28 -26.65 -17.77
C ARG A 51 -34.28 -26.77 -16.62
N TYR A 52 -33.91 -25.63 -16.05
CA TYR A 52 -32.83 -25.54 -15.08
C TYR A 52 -33.37 -25.78 -13.66
N THR A 53 -34.50 -25.15 -13.31
CA THR A 53 -35.06 -25.27 -11.95
C THR A 53 -35.64 -26.65 -11.68
N ARG A 54 -36.17 -27.35 -12.70
CA ARG A 54 -36.60 -28.75 -12.62
C ARG A 54 -35.42 -29.67 -12.30
N ALA A 55 -34.28 -29.47 -12.96
CA ALA A 55 -33.07 -30.27 -12.72
C ALA A 55 -32.57 -30.14 -11.28
N ILE A 56 -32.53 -28.90 -10.76
CA ILE A 56 -32.15 -28.62 -9.36
C ILE A 56 -33.13 -29.28 -8.39
N ARG A 57 -34.45 -29.21 -8.65
CA ARG A 57 -35.48 -29.83 -7.82
C ARG A 57 -35.35 -31.36 -7.76
N LEU A 58 -35.10 -32.00 -8.90
CA LEU A 58 -34.88 -33.45 -8.94
C LEU A 58 -33.60 -33.85 -8.20
N LEU A 59 -32.51 -33.10 -8.39
CA LEU A 59 -31.27 -33.32 -7.65
C LEU A 59 -31.46 -33.16 -6.14
N ALA A 60 -32.19 -32.14 -5.73
CA ALA A 60 -32.52 -31.87 -4.33
C ALA A 60 -33.28 -33.04 -3.69
N ALA A 61 -34.27 -33.59 -4.41
CA ALA A 61 -35.03 -34.76 -3.97
C ALA A 61 -34.16 -36.02 -3.81
N GLU A 62 -33.15 -36.20 -4.68
CA GLU A 62 -32.21 -37.34 -4.58
C GLU A 62 -31.25 -37.24 -3.38
N ILE A 63 -30.80 -36.03 -3.05
CA ILE A 63 -29.77 -35.83 -2.02
C ILE A 63 -30.33 -36.00 -0.58
N GLY A 64 -31.64 -35.82 -0.38
CA GLY A 64 -32.29 -35.93 0.93
C GLY A 64 -31.93 -34.76 1.86
N GLU A 65 -32.94 -34.14 2.49
CA GLU A 65 -32.79 -32.94 3.35
C GLU A 65 -32.16 -31.70 2.67
N TYR A 66 -31.87 -31.75 1.38
CA TYR A 66 -31.37 -30.61 0.59
C TYR A 66 -32.54 -29.94 -0.13
N GLY A 67 -32.75 -28.64 0.13
CA GLY A 67 -33.85 -27.86 -0.44
C GLY A 67 -33.41 -26.40 -0.64
N PRO A 68 -32.68 -26.10 -1.71
CA PRO A 68 -32.18 -24.75 -1.95
C PRO A 68 -33.30 -23.78 -2.34
N GLU A 69 -33.17 -22.52 -1.95
CA GLU A 69 -33.94 -21.43 -2.55
C GLU A 69 -33.42 -21.16 -3.96
N VAL A 70 -34.27 -21.21 -4.99
CA VAL A 70 -33.85 -20.99 -6.39
C VAL A 70 -34.53 -19.76 -6.95
N GLY A 71 -33.73 -18.78 -7.39
CA GLY A 71 -34.16 -17.58 -8.08
C GLY A 71 -33.62 -17.52 -9.50
N CYS A 72 -34.40 -16.96 -10.42
CA CYS A 72 -33.99 -16.72 -11.81
C CYS A 72 -33.99 -15.22 -12.10
N ILE A 73 -32.91 -14.74 -12.71
CA ILE A 73 -32.75 -13.34 -13.15
C ILE A 73 -32.52 -13.37 -14.66
N GLU A 74 -33.42 -12.75 -15.41
CA GLU A 74 -33.27 -12.60 -16.85
C GLU A 74 -32.46 -11.33 -17.17
N SER A 75 -31.46 -11.45 -18.04
CA SER A 75 -30.69 -10.31 -18.53
C SER A 75 -31.58 -9.40 -19.36
N ALA A 76 -31.48 -8.09 -19.11
CA ALA A 76 -32.15 -7.08 -19.93
C ALA A 76 -31.49 -6.93 -21.33
N SER A 77 -30.31 -7.51 -21.54
CA SER A 77 -29.53 -7.37 -22.78
C SER A 77 -29.65 -8.60 -23.69
N THR A 78 -29.97 -8.37 -24.95
CA THR A 78 -29.87 -9.37 -26.02
C THR A 78 -28.45 -9.48 -26.59
N GLU A 79 -27.56 -8.53 -26.28
CA GLU A 79 -26.18 -8.47 -26.77
C GLU A 79 -25.23 -9.32 -25.92
N VAL A 80 -25.46 -10.64 -25.91
CA VAL A 80 -24.76 -11.61 -25.06
C VAL A 80 -23.24 -11.78 -25.31
N HIS A 81 -22.69 -11.05 -26.28
CA HIS A 81 -21.27 -11.06 -26.66
C HIS A 81 -20.49 -9.84 -26.13
N ARG A 82 -21.16 -8.87 -25.49
CA ARG A 82 -20.53 -7.65 -24.97
C ARG A 82 -20.05 -7.81 -23.53
N TYR A 83 -18.73 -7.84 -23.35
CA TYR A 83 -18.10 -8.01 -22.03
C TYR A 83 -18.42 -6.89 -21.03
N ASP A 84 -18.46 -5.64 -21.49
CA ASP A 84 -18.60 -4.47 -20.61
C ASP A 84 -19.99 -4.33 -19.97
N LEU A 85 -21.03 -4.86 -20.62
CA LEU A 85 -22.38 -4.89 -20.05
C LEU A 85 -22.46 -5.83 -18.84
N PHE A 86 -21.91 -7.04 -18.97
CA PHE A 86 -22.02 -8.06 -17.93
C PHE A 86 -21.15 -7.80 -16.71
N ILE A 87 -20.00 -7.13 -16.85
CA ILE A 87 -19.21 -6.72 -15.67
C ILE A 87 -20.06 -5.83 -14.76
N LYS A 88 -20.73 -4.82 -15.32
CA LYS A 88 -21.57 -3.91 -14.54
C LYS A 88 -22.79 -4.62 -13.96
N GLU A 89 -23.52 -5.37 -14.79
CA GLU A 89 -24.74 -6.08 -14.36
C GLU A 89 -24.45 -7.10 -13.25
N PHE A 90 -23.38 -7.88 -13.37
CA PHE A 90 -22.99 -8.84 -12.34
C PHE A 90 -22.47 -8.16 -11.08
N ASP A 91 -21.72 -7.07 -11.18
CA ASP A 91 -21.24 -6.34 -10.00
C ASP A 91 -22.40 -5.74 -9.18
N GLU A 92 -23.45 -5.24 -9.84
CA GLU A 92 -24.68 -4.75 -9.20
C GLU A 92 -25.46 -5.89 -8.53
N LEU A 93 -25.64 -7.02 -9.21
CA LEU A 93 -26.33 -8.20 -8.65
C LEU A 93 -25.58 -8.79 -7.46
N LEU A 94 -24.25 -8.93 -7.56
CA LEU A 94 -23.43 -9.42 -6.45
C LEU A 94 -23.46 -8.47 -5.26
N ALA A 95 -23.51 -7.15 -5.48
CA ALA A 95 -23.69 -6.18 -4.40
C ALA A 95 -25.01 -6.36 -3.66
N GLN A 96 -26.11 -6.59 -4.39
CA GLN A 96 -27.41 -6.86 -3.77
C GLN A 96 -27.39 -8.14 -2.93
N LEU A 97 -26.75 -9.21 -3.41
CA LEU A 97 -26.61 -10.46 -2.66
C LEU A 97 -25.77 -10.28 -1.38
N GLU A 98 -24.70 -9.49 -1.44
CA GLU A 98 -23.89 -9.16 -0.26
C GLU A 98 -24.64 -8.24 0.74
N GLU A 99 -25.51 -7.37 0.27
CA GLU A 99 -26.37 -6.54 1.13
C GLU A 99 -27.47 -7.37 1.82
N GLU A 100 -28.04 -8.36 1.12
CA GLU A 100 -29.02 -9.30 1.66
C GLU A 100 -28.41 -10.23 2.72
N ASP A 101 -27.20 -10.74 2.50
CA ASP A 101 -26.46 -11.57 3.46
C ASP A 101 -24.95 -11.22 3.49
N PRO A 102 -24.52 -10.32 4.41
CA PRO A 102 -23.13 -9.86 4.50
C PRO A 102 -22.10 -10.93 4.87
N ASP A 103 -22.53 -12.04 5.46
CA ASP A 103 -21.67 -13.15 5.88
C ASP A 103 -21.78 -14.36 4.92
N ALA A 104 -22.54 -14.23 3.82
CA ALA A 104 -22.64 -15.27 2.81
C ALA A 104 -21.30 -15.52 2.11
N GLU A 105 -21.07 -16.80 1.79
CA GLU A 105 -20.03 -17.23 0.86
C GLU A 105 -20.66 -17.35 -0.53
N ILE A 106 -20.17 -16.56 -1.49
CA ILE A 106 -20.71 -16.56 -2.85
C ILE A 106 -19.81 -17.38 -3.77
N LEU A 107 -20.36 -18.47 -4.30
CA LEU A 107 -19.75 -19.29 -5.34
C LEU A 107 -20.13 -18.70 -6.71
N LEU A 108 -19.13 -18.45 -7.56
CA LEU A 108 -19.33 -18.01 -8.94
C LEU A 108 -19.10 -19.17 -9.91
N ASN A 109 -20.12 -19.52 -10.69
CA ASN A 109 -19.91 -20.45 -11.81
C ASN A 109 -19.25 -19.69 -12.97
N VAL A 110 -17.94 -19.89 -13.14
CA VAL A 110 -17.15 -19.26 -14.22
C VAL A 110 -17.10 -20.11 -15.49
N THR A 111 -17.92 -21.16 -15.59
CA THR A 111 -17.93 -22.12 -16.71
C THR A 111 -19.21 -22.05 -17.54
N SER A 112 -20.35 -21.71 -16.94
CA SER A 112 -21.62 -21.57 -17.67
C SER A 112 -21.81 -20.18 -18.27
N GLY A 113 -22.81 -20.06 -19.15
CA GLY A 113 -23.10 -18.82 -19.87
C GLY A 113 -22.26 -18.63 -21.13
N THR A 114 -22.34 -17.44 -21.72
CA THR A 114 -21.51 -17.08 -22.88
C THR A 114 -20.07 -16.80 -22.46
N PRO A 115 -19.09 -16.83 -23.39
CA PRO A 115 -17.73 -16.41 -23.08
C PRO A 115 -17.64 -15.02 -22.44
N ALA A 116 -18.53 -14.09 -22.81
CA ALA A 116 -18.59 -12.76 -22.19
C ALA A 116 -18.97 -12.81 -20.71
N MET A 117 -19.96 -13.62 -20.34
CA MET A 117 -20.38 -13.81 -18.95
C MET A 117 -19.29 -14.49 -18.12
N GLN A 118 -18.68 -15.55 -18.65
CA GLN A 118 -17.58 -16.26 -18.00
C GLN A 118 -16.41 -15.31 -17.67
N GLN A 119 -15.95 -14.53 -18.66
CA GLN A 119 -14.84 -13.59 -18.47
C GLN A 119 -15.20 -12.44 -17.54
N ALA A 120 -16.46 -11.97 -17.53
CA ALA A 120 -16.91 -10.95 -16.59
C ALA A 120 -16.80 -11.43 -15.14
N LEU A 121 -17.25 -12.65 -14.83
CA LEU A 121 -17.15 -13.22 -13.49
C LEU A 121 -15.69 -13.46 -13.07
N VAL A 122 -14.85 -13.97 -13.97
CA VAL A 122 -13.40 -14.13 -13.69
C VAL A 122 -12.75 -12.77 -13.41
N ALA A 123 -13.11 -11.73 -14.16
CA ALA A 123 -12.58 -10.39 -13.93
C ALA A 123 -13.03 -9.81 -12.58
N ILE A 124 -14.31 -9.94 -12.23
CA ILE A 124 -14.86 -9.48 -10.94
C ILE A 124 -14.15 -10.18 -9.77
N ASP A 125 -13.98 -11.50 -9.84
CA ASP A 125 -13.24 -12.28 -8.84
C ASP A 125 -11.77 -11.82 -8.74
N ALA A 126 -11.11 -11.57 -9.89
CA ALA A 126 -9.73 -11.09 -9.95
C ALA A 126 -9.50 -9.73 -9.29
N PHE A 127 -10.48 -8.82 -9.32
CA PHE A 127 -10.35 -7.57 -8.57
C PHE A 127 -10.30 -7.80 -7.05
N GLY A 128 -10.83 -8.92 -6.53
CA GLY A 128 -10.63 -9.34 -5.15
C GLY A 128 -11.25 -8.41 -4.10
N HIS A 129 -12.19 -7.54 -4.50
CA HIS A 129 -12.91 -6.63 -3.60
C HIS A 129 -14.01 -7.34 -2.78
N ARG A 130 -14.48 -8.49 -3.25
CA ARG A 130 -15.62 -9.24 -2.72
C ARG A 130 -15.18 -10.61 -2.19
N ARG A 131 -15.97 -11.23 -1.30
CA ARG A 131 -15.69 -12.58 -0.76
C ARG A 131 -16.28 -13.64 -1.71
N LEU A 132 -15.63 -13.80 -2.86
CA LEU A 132 -16.07 -14.69 -3.93
C LEU A 132 -15.21 -15.93 -4.00
N ARG A 133 -15.80 -17.04 -4.46
CA ARG A 133 -15.08 -18.26 -4.88
C ARG A 133 -15.49 -18.61 -6.30
N ALA A 134 -14.60 -18.32 -7.25
CA ALA A 134 -14.77 -18.77 -8.63
C ALA A 134 -14.58 -20.29 -8.76
N VAL A 135 -15.62 -20.97 -9.24
CA VAL A 135 -15.64 -22.41 -9.47
C VAL A 135 -15.71 -22.69 -10.97
N GLN A 136 -14.65 -23.32 -11.48
CA GLN A 136 -14.57 -23.85 -12.83
C GLN A 136 -14.98 -25.33 -12.83
N VAL A 137 -15.72 -25.79 -13.84
CA VAL A 137 -16.06 -27.20 -14.02
C VAL A 137 -15.37 -27.71 -15.28
N GLU A 138 -14.49 -28.70 -15.13
CA GLU A 138 -13.84 -29.33 -16.26
C GLU A 138 -14.84 -30.15 -17.10
N THR A 139 -14.63 -30.17 -18.41
CA THR A 139 -15.44 -31.01 -19.30
C THR A 139 -15.17 -32.49 -18.98
N PRO A 140 -16.17 -33.38 -19.06
CA PRO A 140 -15.96 -34.81 -18.83
C PRO A 140 -14.87 -35.42 -19.75
N ARG A 141 -14.70 -34.86 -20.96
CA ARG A 141 -13.66 -35.26 -21.92
C ARG A 141 -12.24 -34.78 -21.58
N LYS A 142 -12.07 -33.81 -20.68
CA LYS A 142 -10.77 -33.16 -20.38
C LYS A 142 -10.05 -32.62 -21.65
N GLY A 143 -10.84 -32.23 -22.67
CA GLY A 143 -10.38 -31.82 -24.00
C GLY A 143 -11.46 -31.06 -24.79
N ILE A 144 -11.22 -30.85 -26.09
CA ILE A 144 -12.18 -30.16 -26.99
C ILE A 144 -13.43 -31.03 -27.16
N ASN A 145 -14.62 -30.41 -27.06
CA ASN A 145 -15.89 -31.09 -27.29
C ASN A 145 -16.08 -31.42 -28.78
N GLU A 146 -16.61 -32.59 -29.06
CA GLU A 146 -16.93 -33.08 -30.40
C GLU A 146 -18.39 -32.76 -30.80
N PRO A 147 -18.71 -32.73 -32.11
CA PRO A 147 -20.09 -32.66 -32.57
C PRO A 147 -20.90 -33.86 -32.04
N GLY A 148 -21.91 -33.59 -31.20
CA GLY A 148 -22.74 -34.62 -30.54
C GLY A 148 -22.56 -34.69 -29.01
N ASP A 149 -21.54 -34.05 -28.45
CA ASP A 149 -21.39 -33.91 -26.99
C ASP A 149 -22.42 -32.94 -26.38
N ARG A 150 -23.15 -32.21 -27.22
CA ARG A 150 -24.21 -31.28 -26.84
C ARG A 150 -25.48 -31.61 -27.59
N GLU A 151 -26.57 -31.56 -26.86
CA GLU A 151 -27.90 -31.74 -27.44
C GLU A 151 -28.33 -30.56 -28.29
N LYS A 152 -29.19 -30.84 -29.26
CA LYS A 152 -29.89 -29.79 -29.98
C LYS A 152 -30.97 -29.23 -29.06
N ALA A 153 -31.01 -27.91 -28.91
CA ALA A 153 -31.91 -27.28 -27.95
C ALA A 153 -33.42 -27.48 -28.28
N ASP A 154 -33.74 -27.73 -29.55
CA ASP A 154 -35.11 -28.01 -30.02
C ASP A 154 -35.53 -29.47 -29.82
N ASP A 155 -34.58 -30.37 -29.55
CA ASP A 155 -34.78 -31.82 -29.37
C ASP A 155 -34.22 -32.28 -28.02
N TYR A 156 -34.30 -31.41 -27.01
CA TYR A 156 -33.71 -31.62 -25.70
C TYR A 156 -34.58 -32.59 -24.87
N ASP A 157 -34.23 -33.86 -24.88
CA ASP A 157 -34.91 -34.89 -24.08
C ASP A 157 -34.36 -34.93 -22.64
N PHE A 158 -34.93 -34.08 -21.80
CA PHE A 158 -34.54 -33.97 -20.40
C PHE A 158 -34.67 -35.30 -19.64
N ASP A 159 -35.76 -36.05 -19.86
CA ASP A 159 -36.06 -37.23 -19.06
C ASP A 159 -35.05 -38.34 -19.35
N THR A 160 -34.73 -38.58 -20.62
CA THR A 160 -33.69 -39.54 -21.01
C THR A 160 -32.31 -39.14 -20.48
N LEU A 161 -31.92 -37.85 -20.60
CA LEU A 161 -30.63 -37.37 -20.08
C LEU A 161 -30.53 -37.51 -18.56
N TRP A 162 -31.62 -37.25 -17.84
CA TRP A 162 -31.66 -37.39 -16.39
C TRP A 162 -31.55 -38.85 -15.95
N GLU A 163 -32.32 -39.73 -16.59
CA GLU A 163 -32.29 -41.17 -16.30
C GLU A 163 -30.91 -41.79 -16.55
N MET A 164 -30.25 -41.39 -17.64
CA MET A 164 -28.96 -41.92 -18.08
C MET A 164 -27.74 -41.10 -17.60
N ASN A 165 -27.93 -40.18 -16.66
CA ASN A 165 -26.88 -39.26 -16.22
C ASN A 165 -25.78 -39.98 -15.41
N PRO A 166 -24.53 -40.07 -15.91
CA PRO A 166 -23.43 -40.74 -15.21
C PRO A 166 -23.05 -40.06 -13.88
N ASP A 167 -23.33 -38.76 -13.71
CA ASP A 167 -23.01 -38.03 -12.47
C ASP A 167 -24.02 -38.34 -11.33
N ARG A 168 -25.05 -39.16 -11.59
CA ARG A 168 -25.96 -39.69 -10.54
C ARG A 168 -25.38 -40.89 -9.78
N GLU A 169 -24.34 -41.53 -10.31
CA GLU A 169 -23.66 -42.63 -9.63
C GLU A 169 -22.82 -42.11 -8.43
N GLY A 170 -22.80 -42.87 -7.34
CA GLY A 170 -22.22 -42.42 -6.06
C GLY A 170 -20.72 -42.15 -6.08
N ASP A 171 -20.00 -42.61 -7.10
CA ASP A 171 -18.56 -42.46 -7.30
C ASP A 171 -18.19 -41.44 -8.40
N ALA A 172 -19.15 -40.67 -8.91
CA ALA A 172 -18.91 -39.67 -9.94
C ALA A 172 -17.79 -38.66 -9.56
N GLN A 173 -16.86 -38.45 -10.49
CA GLN A 173 -15.67 -37.63 -10.29
C GLN A 173 -16.04 -36.17 -10.01
N ASN A 174 -15.43 -35.55 -8.98
CA ASN A 174 -15.49 -34.10 -8.86
C ASN A 174 -14.73 -33.47 -10.04
N ARG A 175 -15.44 -32.64 -10.81
CA ARG A 175 -14.87 -31.86 -11.92
C ARG A 175 -14.76 -30.37 -11.57
N CYS A 176 -15.18 -29.99 -10.37
CA CYS A 176 -15.05 -28.62 -9.89
C CYS A 176 -13.60 -28.36 -9.49
N ARG A 177 -13.08 -27.23 -9.96
CA ARG A 177 -11.79 -26.68 -9.62
C ARG A 177 -11.98 -25.22 -9.21
N GLU A 178 -11.45 -24.85 -8.06
CA GLU A 178 -11.45 -23.46 -7.64
C GLU A 178 -10.36 -22.70 -8.40
N VAL A 179 -10.75 -21.58 -9.00
CA VAL A 179 -9.83 -20.75 -9.76
C VAL A 179 -9.04 -19.91 -8.77
N GLU A 180 -7.74 -20.15 -8.69
CA GLU A 180 -6.83 -19.25 -7.98
C GLU A 180 -6.68 -17.96 -8.78
N SER A 181 -7.46 -16.95 -8.44
CA SER A 181 -7.33 -15.67 -9.11
C SER A 181 -6.11 -14.88 -8.61
N ALA A 182 -5.46 -14.16 -9.52
CA ALA A 182 -4.48 -13.15 -9.15
C ALA A 182 -5.27 -12.01 -8.49
N ASN A 183 -5.02 -11.74 -7.21
CA ASN A 183 -5.66 -10.60 -6.53
C ASN A 183 -5.12 -9.30 -7.15
N PHE A 184 -5.76 -8.83 -8.22
CA PHE A 184 -5.32 -7.69 -9.01
C PHE A 184 -5.32 -6.42 -8.17
N SER A 185 -6.22 -6.30 -7.19
CA SER A 185 -6.20 -5.19 -6.24
C SER A 185 -4.88 -5.14 -5.47
N ASP A 186 -4.33 -6.28 -5.04
CA ASP A 186 -3.04 -6.32 -4.37
C ASP A 186 -1.88 -5.92 -5.30
N LEU A 187 -1.95 -6.26 -6.59
CA LEU A 187 -0.95 -5.81 -7.57
C LEU A 187 -0.97 -4.28 -7.71
N VAL A 188 -2.16 -3.71 -7.90
CA VAL A 188 -2.36 -2.26 -7.98
C VAL A 188 -1.94 -1.57 -6.67
N LEU A 189 -2.26 -2.16 -5.51
CA LEU A 189 -1.84 -1.64 -4.20
C LEU A 189 -0.31 -1.67 -4.07
N ARG A 190 0.37 -2.74 -4.49
CA ARG A 190 1.85 -2.83 -4.47
C ARG A 190 2.49 -1.75 -5.32
N ASP A 191 1.96 -1.49 -6.51
CA ASP A 191 2.47 -0.43 -7.40
C ASP A 191 2.26 0.96 -6.78
N ASN A 192 1.10 1.21 -6.18
CA ASN A 192 0.84 2.46 -5.47
C ASN A 192 1.73 2.62 -4.23
N ILE A 193 1.94 1.55 -3.45
CA ILE A 193 2.85 1.56 -2.30
C ILE A 193 4.27 1.87 -2.76
N ARG A 194 4.73 1.27 -3.87
CA ARG A 194 6.04 1.56 -4.47
C ARG A 194 6.15 3.05 -4.80
N ALA A 195 5.17 3.61 -5.52
CA ALA A 195 5.18 5.02 -5.89
C ALA A 195 5.23 5.96 -4.66
N PHE A 196 4.48 5.64 -3.60
CA PHE A 196 4.53 6.41 -2.35
C PHE A 196 5.86 6.26 -1.61
N VAL A 197 6.47 5.07 -1.59
CA VAL A 197 7.80 4.85 -1.00
C VAL A 197 8.87 5.63 -1.77
N GLU A 198 8.85 5.57 -3.11
CA GLU A 198 9.74 6.34 -3.99
C GLU A 198 9.57 7.85 -3.78
N GLY A 199 8.35 8.32 -3.58
CA GLY A 199 8.00 9.70 -3.25
C GLY A 199 8.19 10.09 -1.78
N TYR A 200 8.76 9.21 -0.94
CA TYR A 200 8.97 9.44 0.50
C TYR A 200 7.67 9.78 1.29
N ASP A 201 6.52 9.31 0.81
CA ASP A 201 5.22 9.42 1.49
C ASP A 201 4.89 8.14 2.26
N TYR A 202 5.59 7.94 3.37
CA TYR A 202 5.45 6.74 4.18
C TYR A 202 4.08 6.61 4.86
N VAL A 203 3.36 7.72 5.07
CA VAL A 203 2.03 7.69 5.68
C VAL A 203 1.00 7.13 4.69
N ALA A 204 1.02 7.60 3.44
CA ALA A 204 0.19 7.05 2.37
C ALA A 204 0.56 5.60 2.07
N ALA A 205 1.87 5.29 1.97
CA ALA A 205 2.37 3.94 1.77
C ALA A 205 1.88 2.98 2.86
N LEU A 206 1.97 3.37 4.14
CA LEU A 206 1.54 2.52 5.26
C LEU A 206 0.02 2.28 5.25
N ARG A 207 -0.77 3.28 4.85
CA ARG A 207 -2.23 3.13 4.76
C ARG A 207 -2.62 2.05 3.75
N LEU A 208 -1.99 2.05 2.57
CA LEU A 208 -2.23 1.04 1.54
C LEU A 208 -1.60 -0.31 1.91
N ALA A 209 -0.42 -0.32 2.52
CA ALA A 209 0.23 -1.54 3.00
C ALA A 209 -0.65 -2.34 3.97
N LYS A 210 -1.43 -1.66 4.82
CA LYS A 210 -2.38 -2.32 5.72
C LYS A 210 -3.59 -2.96 5.02
N GLN A 211 -3.86 -2.59 3.77
CA GLN A 211 -4.97 -3.11 2.96
C GLN A 211 -4.50 -4.21 1.99
N CYS A 212 -3.23 -4.18 1.59
CA CYS A 212 -2.63 -5.16 0.69
C CYS A 212 -2.43 -6.50 1.41
N ARG A 213 -3.09 -7.57 0.97
CA ARG A 213 -2.97 -8.89 1.63
C ARG A 213 -1.64 -9.58 1.30
N SER A 214 -1.15 -9.40 0.08
CA SER A 214 0.08 -10.03 -0.41
C SER A 214 1.38 -9.32 -0.01
N ILE A 215 1.33 -8.20 0.73
CA ILE A 215 2.56 -7.52 1.16
C ILE A 215 3.26 -8.30 2.27
N SER A 216 4.59 -8.38 2.21
CA SER A 216 5.35 -9.02 3.29
C SER A 216 5.29 -8.21 4.58
N PHE A 217 5.19 -8.92 5.72
CA PHE A 217 5.23 -8.30 7.05
C PHE A 217 6.47 -7.42 7.23
N ARG A 218 7.61 -7.83 6.65
CA ARG A 218 8.86 -7.08 6.71
C ARG A 218 8.77 -5.74 5.98
N ALA A 219 8.20 -5.70 4.77
CA ALA A 219 7.99 -4.45 4.04
C ALA A 219 7.10 -3.49 4.83
N THR A 220 5.95 -3.97 5.34
CA THR A 220 5.04 -3.17 6.16
C THR A 220 5.74 -2.62 7.41
N THR A 221 6.54 -3.44 8.09
CA THR A 221 7.30 -3.04 9.28
C THR A 221 8.33 -1.95 8.95
N LEU A 222 9.05 -2.04 7.83
CA LEU A 222 10.01 -1.03 7.42
C LEU A 222 9.33 0.30 7.05
N ILE A 223 8.21 0.25 6.32
CA ILE A 223 7.41 1.45 5.98
C ILE A 223 6.91 2.12 7.26
N GLU A 224 6.39 1.34 8.22
CA GLU A 224 5.98 1.85 9.52
C GLU A 224 7.15 2.48 10.28
N GLY A 225 8.31 1.83 10.26
CA GLY A 225 9.55 2.37 10.82
C GLY A 225 9.92 3.74 10.23
N CYS A 226 9.79 3.91 8.91
CA CYS A 226 10.03 5.21 8.25
C CYS A 226 9.06 6.30 8.73
N VAL A 227 7.79 5.96 8.99
CA VAL A 227 6.84 6.90 9.61
C VAL A 227 7.35 7.36 10.98
N TYR A 228 7.78 6.44 11.85
CA TYR A 228 8.31 6.80 13.16
C TYR A 228 9.63 7.60 13.08
N ARG A 229 10.57 7.20 12.21
CA ARG A 229 11.84 7.93 12.02
C ARG A 229 11.63 9.34 11.49
N SER A 230 10.69 9.55 10.56
CA SER A 230 10.39 10.88 10.01
C SER A 230 9.83 11.84 11.06
N ARG A 231 9.24 11.30 12.13
CA ARG A 231 8.74 12.04 13.30
C ARG A 231 9.78 12.17 14.41
N LEU A 232 10.99 11.63 14.21
CA LEU A 232 12.04 11.51 15.23
C LEU A 232 11.59 10.69 16.46
N ASP A 233 10.56 9.84 16.30
CA ASP A 233 10.07 8.93 17.33
C ASP A 233 10.95 7.67 17.35
N ARG A 234 12.14 7.82 17.91
CA ARG A 234 13.17 6.79 17.94
C ARG A 234 12.69 5.53 18.68
N GLN A 235 11.95 5.71 19.78
CA GLN A 235 11.47 4.60 20.60
C GLN A 235 10.59 3.65 19.81
N ARG A 236 9.70 4.18 18.97
CA ARG A 236 8.84 3.35 18.10
C ARG A 236 9.55 2.89 16.83
N ALA A 237 10.57 3.60 16.36
CA ALA A 237 11.34 3.21 15.19
C ALA A 237 12.29 2.02 15.41
N ILE A 238 12.95 1.92 16.58
CA ILE A 238 13.96 0.88 16.87
C ILE A 238 13.48 -0.54 16.57
N PRO A 239 12.28 -0.98 17.03
CA PRO A 239 11.80 -2.33 16.78
C PRO A 239 11.65 -2.64 15.28
N CYS A 240 11.23 -1.65 14.48
CA CYS A 240 10.99 -1.82 13.04
C CYS A 240 12.27 -2.14 12.25
N PHE A 241 13.41 -1.61 12.71
CA PHE A 241 14.72 -1.78 12.06
C PHE A 241 15.61 -2.82 12.72
N LYS A 242 15.11 -3.58 13.70
CA LYS A 242 15.87 -4.65 14.35
C LYS A 242 16.31 -5.70 13.32
N GLY A 243 17.60 -6.06 13.35
CA GLY A 243 18.20 -7.01 12.41
C GLY A 243 18.29 -6.52 10.97
N THR A 244 18.12 -5.22 10.71
CA THR A 244 18.37 -4.62 9.38
C THR A 244 19.79 -4.05 9.29
N ALA A 245 20.21 -3.71 8.07
CA ALA A 245 21.37 -2.85 7.83
C ALA A 245 21.15 -1.36 8.18
N PHE A 246 19.98 -0.99 8.72
CA PHE A 246 19.56 0.40 8.98
C PHE A 246 19.24 0.68 10.46
N PRO A 247 20.11 0.31 11.42
CA PRO A 247 19.84 0.50 12.83
C PRO A 247 19.60 1.98 13.17
N CYS A 248 18.64 2.24 14.07
CA CYS A 248 18.39 3.58 14.63
C CYS A 248 19.38 3.92 15.77
N ASP A 249 20.07 2.92 16.31
CA ASP A 249 20.86 3.00 17.54
C ASP A 249 22.27 2.44 17.38
N SER A 250 22.93 2.77 16.28
CA SER A 250 24.31 2.33 16.06
C SER A 250 25.29 3.25 16.81
N PRO A 251 26.41 2.74 17.36
CA PRO A 251 27.46 3.57 17.93
C PRO A 251 28.03 4.60 16.93
N GLU A 252 27.90 4.32 15.62
CA GLU A 252 28.31 5.20 14.52
C GLU A 252 27.25 6.27 14.16
N THR A 253 26.01 6.13 14.61
CA THR A 253 24.97 7.15 14.48
C THR A 253 25.13 8.12 15.66
N THR A 254 25.59 9.33 15.37
CA THR A 254 25.69 10.43 16.35
C THR A 254 24.25 10.96 16.62
N GLY A 255 23.45 10.08 17.25
CA GLY A 255 22.15 9.59 16.77
C GLY A 255 20.89 10.44 16.95
N ALA A 256 21.04 11.76 16.97
CA ALA A 256 19.88 12.68 16.87
C ALA A 256 20.06 13.67 15.72
N LEU A 257 21.25 14.25 15.55
CA LEU A 257 21.52 15.20 14.49
C LEU A 257 21.55 14.52 13.11
N PHE A 258 22.16 13.34 13.00
CA PHE A 258 22.14 12.56 11.77
C PHE A 258 20.71 12.17 11.34
N GLU A 259 19.87 11.72 12.28
CA GLU A 259 18.46 11.41 11.99
C GLU A 259 17.73 12.66 11.53
N TYR A 260 17.96 13.79 12.20
CA TYR A 260 17.38 15.07 11.82
C TYR A 260 17.79 15.48 10.39
N LEU A 261 19.09 15.40 10.06
CA LEU A 261 19.60 15.67 8.71
C LEU A 261 19.02 14.72 7.66
N SER A 262 18.78 13.46 8.02
CA SER A 262 18.12 12.49 7.14
C SER A 262 16.66 12.85 6.89
N VAL A 263 15.96 13.45 7.85
CA VAL A 263 14.61 14.03 7.64
C VAL A 263 14.67 15.28 6.76
N LEU A 264 15.67 16.13 6.92
CA LEU A 264 15.89 17.28 6.02
C LEU A 264 16.12 16.81 4.57
N GLU A 265 16.83 15.69 4.38
CA GLU A 265 16.96 15.08 3.06
C GLU A 265 15.61 14.70 2.46
N VAL A 266 14.72 14.10 3.26
CA VAL A 266 13.35 13.78 2.82
C VAL A 266 12.58 15.02 2.40
N TYR A 267 12.64 16.13 3.15
CA TYR A 267 11.99 17.39 2.74
C TYR A 267 12.51 17.89 1.39
N LEU A 268 13.81 17.77 1.15
CA LEU A 268 14.41 18.18 -0.11
C LEU A 268 13.98 17.27 -1.28
N GLN A 269 13.95 15.94 -1.07
CA GLN A 269 13.49 15.00 -2.08
C GLN A 269 11.99 15.16 -2.40
N ARG A 270 11.19 15.60 -1.42
CA ARG A 270 9.76 15.92 -1.59
C ARG A 270 9.50 17.35 -2.09
N GLU A 271 10.54 18.10 -2.43
CA GLU A 271 10.45 19.50 -2.85
C GLU A 271 9.75 20.43 -1.82
N GLN A 272 9.77 20.04 -0.54
CA GLN A 272 9.22 20.81 0.58
C GLN A 272 10.24 21.87 1.04
N TRP A 273 10.60 22.78 0.15
CA TRP A 273 11.71 23.73 0.35
C TRP A 273 11.48 24.66 1.56
N ALA A 274 10.24 25.05 1.82
CA ALA A 274 9.91 25.88 2.97
C ALA A 274 10.17 25.15 4.29
N ASP A 275 9.77 23.88 4.38
CA ASP A 275 9.95 23.06 5.57
C ASP A 275 11.41 22.68 5.76
N TYR A 276 12.12 22.38 4.66
CA TYR A 276 13.57 22.25 4.65
C TYR A 276 14.27 23.46 5.27
N LEU A 277 13.93 24.68 4.82
CA LEU A 277 14.55 25.91 5.34
C LEU A 277 14.19 26.20 6.80
N ARG A 278 12.95 25.93 7.21
CA ARG A 278 12.55 26.05 8.63
C ARG A 278 13.33 25.08 9.50
N ALA A 279 13.45 23.83 9.06
CA ALA A 279 14.15 22.76 9.76
C ALA A 279 15.68 22.94 9.72
N MET A 280 16.24 23.63 8.73
CA MET A 280 17.69 23.89 8.66
C MET A 280 18.22 24.68 9.87
N THR A 281 17.45 25.61 10.43
CA THR A 281 17.94 26.48 11.51
C THR A 281 18.39 25.71 12.76
N PRO A 282 17.57 24.82 13.36
CA PRO A 282 18.01 24.02 14.50
C PRO A 282 19.16 23.07 14.14
N ALA A 283 19.19 22.48 12.94
CA ALA A 283 20.31 21.64 12.49
C ALA A 283 21.63 22.43 12.49
N LEU A 284 21.62 23.62 11.87
CA LEU A 284 22.78 24.51 11.84
C LEU A 284 23.20 24.95 13.25
N THR A 285 22.24 25.20 14.14
CA THR A 285 22.51 25.56 15.54
C THR A 285 23.30 24.46 16.25
N GLU A 286 22.88 23.21 16.12
CA GLU A 286 23.57 22.07 16.74
C GLU A 286 24.96 21.83 16.14
N LEU A 287 25.10 21.94 14.81
CA LEU A 287 26.41 21.85 14.13
C LEU A 287 27.38 22.93 14.62
N MET A 288 26.91 24.18 14.72
CA MET A 288 27.72 25.29 15.18
C MET A 288 28.11 25.14 16.66
N LEU A 289 27.20 24.70 17.52
CA LEU A 289 27.51 24.40 18.93
C LEU A 289 28.53 23.26 19.05
N LYS A 290 28.37 22.19 18.28
CA LYS A 290 29.35 21.09 18.21
C LYS A 290 30.74 21.62 17.87
N ARG A 291 30.86 22.54 16.92
CA ARG A 291 32.15 23.17 16.57
C ARG A 291 32.67 24.12 17.63
N VAL A 292 31.82 24.97 18.22
CA VAL A 292 32.24 25.91 19.28
C VAL A 292 32.79 25.15 20.49
N ARG A 293 32.18 24.01 20.86
CA ARG A 293 32.64 23.14 21.96
C ARG A 293 34.08 22.64 21.81
N VAL A 294 34.59 22.53 20.59
CA VAL A 294 35.99 22.16 20.33
C VAL A 294 36.94 23.28 20.78
N SER A 295 36.51 24.53 20.69
CA SER A 295 37.32 25.70 21.06
C SER A 295 37.06 26.16 22.49
N ILE A 296 35.80 26.15 22.93
CA ILE A 296 35.38 26.63 24.25
C ILE A 296 34.28 25.70 24.81
N PRO A 297 34.50 25.06 25.98
CA PRO A 297 33.48 24.25 26.62
C PRO A 297 32.22 25.06 26.97
N ASP A 298 31.05 24.44 26.86
CA ASP A 298 29.75 25.09 27.14
C ASP A 298 29.70 25.79 28.51
N ARG A 299 30.32 25.21 29.54
CA ARG A 299 30.32 25.76 30.91
C ARG A 299 31.02 27.11 31.05
N GLU A 300 31.93 27.46 30.13
CA GLU A 300 32.72 28.69 30.20
C GLU A 300 31.94 29.93 29.77
N TRP A 301 30.81 29.78 29.06
CA TRP A 301 30.11 30.92 28.47
C TRP A 301 28.59 30.80 28.48
N LEU A 302 28.04 29.60 28.74
CA LEU A 302 26.60 29.40 28.91
C LEU A 302 26.19 29.45 30.38
N LEU A 303 24.96 29.92 30.58
CA LEU A 303 24.33 30.03 31.89
C LEU A 303 23.95 28.63 32.37
N GLU A 304 24.36 28.34 33.60
CA GLU A 304 24.01 27.11 34.30
C GLU A 304 22.90 27.39 35.31
N ARG A 305 21.83 26.58 35.29
CA ARG A 305 20.73 26.66 36.25
C ARG A 305 20.41 25.26 36.76
N SER A 306 20.39 25.11 38.09
CA SER A 306 20.07 23.85 38.76
C SER A 306 20.90 22.66 38.23
N GLY A 307 22.20 22.87 38.01
CA GLY A 307 23.14 21.84 37.51
C GLY A 307 23.00 21.50 36.01
N LYS A 308 22.22 22.28 35.24
CA LYS A 308 22.03 22.07 33.80
C LYS A 308 22.47 23.30 33.00
N ILE A 309 23.24 23.06 31.95
CA ILE A 309 23.63 24.08 30.97
C ILE A 309 22.40 24.48 30.15
N THR A 310 22.11 25.77 30.11
CA THR A 310 20.98 26.33 29.35
C THR A 310 21.42 26.85 27.97
N ARG A 311 20.46 27.20 27.12
CA ARG A 311 20.71 27.88 25.83
C ARG A 311 20.78 29.40 25.95
N ARG A 312 21.23 29.90 27.10
CA ARG A 312 21.44 31.32 27.35
C ARG A 312 22.90 31.60 27.62
N ILE A 313 23.40 32.71 27.09
CA ILE A 313 24.73 33.23 27.39
C ILE A 313 24.74 33.63 28.87
N ASP A 314 25.83 33.34 29.58
CA ASP A 314 26.09 33.88 30.91
C ASP A 314 26.87 35.19 30.77
N SER A 315 26.19 36.32 30.94
CA SER A 315 26.81 37.64 30.81
C SER A 315 28.00 37.80 31.77
N GLY A 316 27.89 37.26 32.99
CA GLY A 316 28.93 37.37 34.01
C GLY A 316 30.18 36.55 33.69
N LYS A 317 30.05 35.40 33.01
CA LYS A 317 31.20 34.63 32.51
C LYS A 317 31.83 35.29 31.29
N VAL A 318 31.00 35.75 30.35
CA VAL A 318 31.47 36.45 29.15
C VAL A 318 32.25 37.72 29.51
N ASP A 319 31.79 38.51 30.49
CA ASP A 319 32.47 39.75 30.88
C ASP A 319 33.83 39.54 31.55
N ARG A 320 34.06 38.36 32.14
CA ARG A 320 35.34 37.98 32.76
C ARG A 320 36.36 37.40 31.76
N ASN A 321 35.94 37.14 30.53
CA ASN A 321 36.79 36.58 29.48
C ASN A 321 36.92 37.60 28.34
N ASP A 322 38.11 38.19 28.19
CA ASP A 322 38.34 39.29 27.24
C ASP A 322 38.03 38.92 25.79
N ASP A 323 38.33 37.69 25.38
CA ASP A 323 38.03 37.19 24.03
C ASP A 323 36.51 37.09 23.82
N LEU A 324 35.80 36.46 24.77
CA LEU A 324 34.34 36.32 24.69
C LEU A 324 33.63 37.67 24.72
N ARG A 325 34.06 38.58 25.60
CA ARG A 325 33.52 39.94 25.71
C ARG A 325 33.68 40.71 24.40
N ARG A 326 34.87 40.62 23.78
CA ARG A 326 35.17 41.26 22.50
C ARG A 326 34.29 40.74 21.37
N VAL A 327 34.07 39.43 21.31
CA VAL A 327 33.37 38.76 20.21
C VAL A 327 31.85 38.87 20.33
N LEU A 328 31.28 38.53 21.50
CA LEU A 328 29.85 38.37 21.66
C LEU A 328 29.11 39.70 21.86
N LYS A 329 29.67 40.62 22.66
CA LYS A 329 29.05 41.90 23.05
C LYS A 329 27.55 41.75 23.37
N PRO A 330 27.18 40.90 24.34
CA PRO A 330 25.78 40.56 24.61
C PRO A 330 24.96 41.82 24.94
N LYS A 331 23.78 41.95 24.30
CA LYS A 331 22.81 43.01 24.63
C LYS A 331 21.75 42.43 25.57
N GLY A 332 21.59 43.03 26.74
CA GLY A 332 20.67 42.56 27.78
C GLY A 332 21.26 41.47 28.67
N GLU A 333 20.55 41.15 29.75
CA GLU A 333 21.00 40.16 30.73
C GLU A 333 20.73 38.73 30.25
N ASN A 334 21.79 37.92 30.19
CA ASN A 334 21.75 36.50 29.84
C ASN A 334 20.89 36.15 28.59
N PRO A 335 21.21 36.72 27.41
CA PRO A 335 20.41 36.56 26.20
C PRO A 335 20.46 35.13 25.65
N TYR A 336 19.45 34.75 24.85
CA TYR A 336 19.44 33.45 24.19
C TYR A 336 20.55 33.33 23.14
N VAL A 337 21.12 32.13 23.00
CA VAL A 337 22.15 31.86 21.98
C VAL A 337 21.52 31.88 20.59
N THR A 338 22.07 32.68 19.69
CA THR A 338 21.63 32.76 18.29
C THR A 338 22.72 32.23 17.38
N ASN A 339 22.36 31.76 16.18
CA ASN A 339 23.35 31.43 15.14
C ASN A 339 24.24 32.63 14.76
N GLY A 340 23.82 33.87 15.04
CA GLY A 340 24.67 35.05 14.91
C GLY A 340 25.77 35.12 15.98
N HIS A 341 25.46 34.74 17.21
CA HIS A 341 26.47 34.61 18.28
C HIS A 341 27.47 33.50 17.95
N LEU A 342 26.96 32.34 17.54
CA LEU A 342 27.79 31.18 17.20
C LEU A 342 28.70 31.45 15.99
N ALA A 343 28.20 32.16 14.96
CA ALA A 343 29.02 32.50 13.78
C ALA A 343 30.23 33.34 14.17
N LYS A 344 30.05 34.35 15.02
CA LYS A 344 31.15 35.20 15.51
C LYS A 344 32.18 34.42 16.32
N LEU A 345 31.73 33.47 17.15
CA LEU A 345 32.63 32.60 17.91
C LEU A 345 33.45 31.71 16.97
N ILE A 346 32.80 31.05 16.00
CA ILE A 346 33.52 30.20 15.04
C ILE A 346 34.49 31.04 14.21
N GLU A 347 34.08 32.20 13.72
CA GLU A 347 34.93 33.12 12.95
C GLU A 347 36.18 33.57 13.72
N TYR A 348 36.06 33.75 15.04
CA TYR A 348 37.18 34.15 15.89
C TYR A 348 38.14 33.01 16.22
N PHE A 349 37.60 31.81 16.51
CA PHE A 349 38.38 30.67 17.02
C PHE A 349 38.77 29.65 15.95
N ALA A 350 38.21 29.72 14.74
CA ALA A 350 38.51 28.82 13.62
C ALA A 350 39.27 29.56 12.52
N ASN A 351 40.03 28.82 11.71
CA ASN A 351 40.63 29.39 10.50
C ASN A 351 39.55 29.65 9.42
N SER A 352 39.90 30.41 8.38
CA SER A 352 38.96 30.80 7.33
C SER A 352 38.35 29.60 6.61
N LEU A 353 39.13 28.55 6.33
CA LEU A 353 38.67 27.34 5.65
C LEU A 353 37.61 26.58 6.48
N GLU A 354 37.78 26.52 7.80
CA GLU A 354 36.82 25.90 8.72
C GLU A 354 35.55 26.73 8.91
N TYR A 355 35.65 28.06 8.84
CA TYR A 355 34.50 28.95 9.02
C TYR A 355 33.61 29.02 7.76
N GLU A 356 34.19 28.97 6.56
CA GLU A 356 33.46 29.17 5.31
C GLU A 356 32.20 28.28 5.14
N PRO A 357 32.22 26.98 5.48
CA PRO A 357 31.01 26.15 5.47
C PRO A 357 29.86 26.73 6.31
N TYR A 358 30.14 27.18 7.53
CA TYR A 358 29.12 27.77 8.42
C TYR A 358 28.61 29.11 7.91
N LYS A 359 29.50 29.92 7.35
CA LYS A 359 29.16 31.22 6.75
C LYS A 359 28.22 31.07 5.55
N LYS A 360 28.48 30.09 4.67
CA LYS A 360 27.58 29.73 3.56
C LYS A 360 26.18 29.35 4.07
N LEU A 361 26.10 28.39 4.99
CA LEU A 361 24.83 27.94 5.56
C LEU A 361 24.07 29.06 6.27
N ARG A 362 24.77 29.90 7.04
CA ARG A 362 24.17 31.04 7.75
C ARG A 362 23.64 32.10 6.79
N THR A 363 24.30 32.31 5.66
CA THR A 363 23.86 33.25 4.62
C THR A 363 22.56 32.77 3.99
N LEU A 364 22.47 31.48 3.63
CA LEU A 364 21.25 30.85 3.15
C LEU A 364 20.13 30.96 4.18
N GLU A 365 20.37 30.54 5.43
CA GLU A 365 19.38 30.60 6.52
C GLU A 365 18.83 32.02 6.69
N LYS A 366 19.71 33.02 6.81
CA LYS A 366 19.32 34.42 7.06
C LYS A 366 18.49 34.99 5.92
N LYS A 367 18.92 34.81 4.67
CA LYS A 367 18.27 35.42 3.50
C LYS A 367 16.99 34.70 3.11
N ALA A 368 16.95 33.37 3.21
CA ALA A 368 15.77 32.58 2.87
C ALA A 368 14.69 32.67 3.96
N ARG A 369 15.07 32.65 5.25
CA ARG A 369 14.12 32.77 6.36
C ARG A 369 13.49 34.16 6.44
N HIS A 370 14.22 35.22 6.13
CA HIS A 370 13.66 36.57 6.08
C HIS A 370 12.46 36.66 5.12
N ARG A 371 12.52 35.99 3.96
CA ARG A 371 11.40 35.91 3.02
C ARG A 371 10.25 35.05 3.55
N LEU A 372 10.54 33.89 4.15
CA LEU A 372 9.51 32.94 4.57
C LEU A 372 8.80 33.29 5.89
N ALA A 373 9.43 34.04 6.78
CA ALA A 373 8.91 34.31 8.13
C ALA A 373 8.11 35.61 8.24
N HIS A 374 8.24 36.52 7.27
CA HIS A 374 7.61 37.85 7.32
C HIS A 374 6.50 38.03 6.27
N GLU A 375 6.40 37.15 5.27
CA GLU A 375 5.42 37.25 4.18
C GLU A 375 4.85 35.87 3.85
N VAL A 376 3.53 35.79 3.68
CA VAL A 376 2.88 34.63 3.05
C VAL A 376 3.08 34.76 1.55
N GLY A 377 4.23 34.28 1.06
CA GLY A 377 4.67 34.48 -0.32
C GLY A 377 4.96 33.18 -1.07
N LYS A 378 5.13 33.29 -2.39
CA LYS A 378 5.56 32.19 -3.26
C LYS A 378 6.94 31.68 -2.81
N VAL A 379 7.05 30.37 -2.63
CA VAL A 379 8.32 29.69 -2.38
C VAL A 379 8.86 29.18 -3.70
N ASP A 380 10.03 29.66 -4.11
CA ASP A 380 10.66 29.34 -5.40
C ASP A 380 12.12 28.94 -5.18
N LYS A 381 12.47 27.71 -5.56
CA LYS A 381 13.81 27.14 -5.34
C LYS A 381 14.90 28.01 -5.94
N ALA A 382 14.77 28.41 -7.21
CA ALA A 382 15.78 29.22 -7.90
C ALA A 382 16.02 30.56 -7.21
N SER A 383 14.95 31.22 -6.76
CA SER A 383 15.03 32.48 -6.01
C SER A 383 15.69 32.33 -4.64
N ILE A 384 15.45 31.21 -3.95
CA ILE A 384 16.07 30.89 -2.66
C ILE A 384 17.57 30.67 -2.84
N GLU A 385 17.96 29.83 -3.79
CA GLU A 385 19.36 29.47 -4.04
C GLU A 385 20.17 30.69 -4.52
N LYS A 386 19.58 31.50 -5.41
CA LYS A 386 20.20 32.77 -5.85
C LYS A 386 20.41 33.73 -4.67
N ALA A 387 19.45 33.83 -3.76
CA ALA A 387 19.58 34.71 -2.60
C ALA A 387 20.66 34.19 -1.64
N GLY A 388 20.64 32.88 -1.33
CA GLY A 388 21.55 32.22 -0.40
C GLY A 388 22.97 32.02 -0.92
N GLY A 389 23.17 31.99 -2.24
CA GLY A 389 24.46 31.82 -2.90
C GLY A 389 24.98 30.38 -2.96
N ILE A 390 24.14 29.39 -2.63
CA ILE A 390 24.42 27.95 -2.69
C ILE A 390 23.13 27.21 -3.04
N SER A 391 23.23 26.01 -3.61
CA SER A 391 22.05 25.15 -3.82
C SER A 391 21.57 24.54 -2.51
N LEU A 392 20.29 24.14 -2.47
CA LEU A 392 19.74 23.43 -1.31
C LEU A 392 20.44 22.07 -1.12
N GLU A 393 20.77 21.40 -2.21
CA GLU A 393 21.55 20.15 -2.19
C GLU A 393 22.95 20.36 -1.62
N GLU A 394 23.67 21.40 -2.06
CA GLU A 394 25.01 21.73 -1.53
C GLU A 394 24.91 22.05 -0.04
N SER A 395 23.87 22.77 0.39
CA SER A 395 23.68 23.09 1.80
C SER A 395 23.47 21.83 2.66
N LEU A 396 22.74 20.84 2.17
CA LEU A 396 22.59 19.55 2.83
C LEU A 396 23.92 18.77 2.87
N ASP A 397 24.66 18.74 1.76
CA ASP A 397 25.97 18.10 1.67
C ASP A 397 26.95 18.68 2.68
N ILE A 398 26.98 20.02 2.81
CA ILE A 398 27.81 20.70 3.81
C ILE A 398 27.40 20.26 5.22
N MET A 399 26.10 20.22 5.53
CA MET A 399 25.63 19.82 6.87
C MET A 399 26.03 18.38 7.23
N PHE A 400 25.90 17.42 6.29
CA PHE A 400 26.35 16.04 6.53
C PHE A 400 27.87 15.95 6.70
N LYS A 401 28.65 16.71 5.92
CA LYS A 401 30.12 16.79 6.09
C LYS A 401 30.50 17.34 7.46
N LEU A 402 29.82 18.38 7.94
CA LEU A 402 30.05 18.97 9.25
C LEU A 402 29.61 18.08 10.41
N ASP A 403 28.55 17.28 10.21
CA ASP A 403 28.15 16.27 11.19
C ASP A 403 29.23 15.18 11.34
N GLY A 404 29.89 14.80 10.24
CA GLY A 404 30.98 13.83 10.24
C GLY A 404 30.51 12.38 10.41
N SER A 405 29.22 12.10 10.23
CA SER A 405 28.70 10.73 10.22
C SER A 405 29.32 9.90 9.09
N LYS A 406 29.74 8.68 9.40
CA LYS A 406 30.29 7.75 8.40
C LYS A 406 29.22 7.19 7.45
N GLN A 407 27.95 7.23 7.86
CA GLN A 407 26.83 6.70 7.07
C GLN A 407 26.45 7.60 5.88
N GLY A 408 26.83 8.88 5.92
CA GLY A 408 26.59 9.85 4.87
C GLY A 408 25.10 10.00 4.50
N ARG A 409 24.86 10.56 3.32
CA ARG A 409 23.52 10.77 2.77
C ARG A 409 22.84 9.47 2.32
N GLY A 410 21.54 9.56 2.06
CA GLY A 410 20.79 8.53 1.33
C GLY A 410 20.26 7.40 2.21
N LEU A 411 20.14 7.60 3.52
CA LEU A 411 19.56 6.62 4.43
C LEU A 411 18.17 6.15 3.96
N TYR A 412 17.22 7.08 3.80
CA TYR A 412 15.87 6.75 3.35
C TYR A 412 15.85 6.16 1.94
N ARG A 413 16.76 6.59 1.05
CA ARG A 413 16.89 5.98 -0.29
C ARG A 413 17.27 4.50 -0.21
N ARG A 414 18.21 4.14 0.67
CA ARG A 414 18.62 2.75 0.88
C ARG A 414 17.48 1.92 1.49
N ILE A 415 16.76 2.48 2.46
CA ILE A 415 15.57 1.82 3.05
C ILE A 415 14.49 1.62 1.97
N ASN A 416 14.23 2.63 1.13
CA ASN A 416 13.29 2.53 0.02
C ASN A 416 13.69 1.40 -0.94
N GLY A 417 14.97 1.27 -1.28
CA GLY A 417 15.47 0.17 -2.11
C GLY A 417 15.14 -1.20 -1.52
N GLU A 418 15.36 -1.40 -0.22
CA GLU A 418 15.01 -2.64 0.49
C GLU A 418 13.49 -2.90 0.44
N VAL A 419 12.68 -1.88 0.74
CA VAL A 419 11.21 -2.01 0.69
C VAL A 419 10.74 -2.37 -0.72
N ILE A 420 11.28 -1.72 -1.75
CA ILE A 420 10.90 -1.96 -3.15
C ILE A 420 11.29 -3.39 -3.57
N GLN A 421 12.44 -3.90 -3.14
CA GLN A 421 12.81 -5.31 -3.37
C GLN A 421 11.83 -6.27 -2.68
N LEU A 422 11.45 -5.99 -1.43
CA LEU A 422 10.46 -6.79 -0.70
C LEU A 422 9.05 -6.71 -1.32
N LEU A 423 8.74 -5.64 -2.07
CA LEU A 423 7.53 -5.50 -2.89
C LEU A 423 7.63 -6.19 -4.25
N GLN A 424 8.77 -6.79 -4.61
CA GLN A 424 8.97 -7.57 -5.84
C GLN A 424 9.04 -9.06 -5.56
N CYS A 425 9.50 -9.46 -4.37
CA CYS A 425 9.45 -10.87 -3.97
C CYS A 425 7.99 -11.34 -3.88
N GLU A 426 7.67 -12.43 -4.57
CA GLU A 426 6.41 -13.14 -4.36
C GLU A 426 6.43 -13.71 -2.94
N VAL A 427 5.40 -13.39 -2.15
CA VAL A 427 5.16 -14.10 -0.90
C VAL A 427 4.69 -15.50 -1.32
N PRO A 428 5.36 -16.60 -0.90
CA PRO A 428 4.83 -17.94 -1.12
C PRO A 428 3.43 -17.95 -0.50
N ARG A 429 2.39 -18.11 -1.33
CA ARG A 429 1.02 -18.22 -0.83
C ARG A 429 1.01 -19.42 0.11
N ALA A 430 0.67 -19.18 1.37
CA ALA A 430 0.43 -20.26 2.31
C ALA A 430 -0.64 -21.14 1.68
N SER A 431 -0.32 -22.40 1.43
CA SER A 431 -1.31 -23.41 1.10
C SER A 431 -2.35 -23.36 2.21
N VAL A 432 -3.54 -22.85 1.87
CA VAL A 432 -4.68 -22.96 2.75
C VAL A 432 -4.98 -24.44 2.80
N SER A 433 -4.54 -25.07 3.88
CA SER A 433 -4.89 -26.44 4.21
C SER A 433 -6.33 -26.41 4.68
N HIS A 434 -7.24 -26.85 3.83
CA HIS A 434 -8.55 -27.34 4.22
C HIS A 434 -8.69 -28.78 3.75
#